data_AF-A0A1C5EX88-F1
#
_entry.id   AF-A0A1C5EX88-F1
#
_cell.length_a   1.000
_cell.length_b   1.000
_cell.length_c   1.000
_cell.angle_alpha   90.00
_cell.angle_beta   90.00
_cell.angle_gamma   90.00
#
_symmetry.space_group_name_H-M   'P 1'
#
loop_
_entity.id
_entity.type
_entity.pdbx_description
1 polymer ?
#
loop_
_entity_poly.entity_id
_entity_poly.type
_entity_poly.pdbx_seq_one_letter_code
_entity_poly.pdbx_strand_id
1 'polypeptide(L)'
;MPVAASTSPARPSKKGTPSPSPRWNSPTPGSPPDTAEPWPTTRRSPPGPTRSPAPDAPARGPGIAEGPSLLIAGPTGTGKTYQAYGAIRTLLARGVRLRWEATTTADFHARLRPRAGHDAERELQTLARCPLLFLDDLGAAKTSEWTEELTYRLINHRYEQMLPTLITTNLPTEQLRVALGDRVASRLAEMTERVILNGPDRRRRTAPSV
;
A
#
# COMPACT_ATOMS: atom_id res chain seq x y z
N MET A 1 44.06 45.86 35.90
CA MET A 1 43.97 44.62 35.09
C MET A 1 42.60 44.58 34.43
N PRO A 2 42.42 45.06 33.19
CA PRO A 2 41.16 44.93 32.47
C PRO A 2 41.17 43.62 31.65
N VAL A 3 40.09 42.84 31.74
CA VAL A 3 39.90 41.63 30.90
C VAL A 3 39.06 42.02 29.69
N ALA A 4 39.64 41.77 28.52
CA ALA A 4 39.12 42.14 27.21
C ALA A 4 37.92 41.28 26.78
N ALA A 5 37.04 41.91 26.01
CA ALA A 5 35.95 41.30 25.27
C ALA A 5 36.47 40.29 24.22
N SER A 6 35.79 39.15 24.08
CA SER A 6 35.95 38.25 22.94
C SER A 6 34.58 37.98 22.33
N THR A 7 34.34 38.66 21.22
CA THR A 7 33.18 38.53 20.34
C THR A 7 33.41 37.32 19.43
N SER A 8 32.52 36.32 19.49
CA SER A 8 32.57 35.14 18.60
C SER A 8 31.68 35.39 17.36
N PRO A 9 32.16 35.20 16.12
CA PRO A 9 31.36 35.45 14.94
C PRO A 9 30.40 34.30 14.62
N ALA A 10 29.17 34.68 14.25
CA ALA A 10 28.09 33.80 13.85
C ALA A 10 28.44 32.91 12.64
N ARG A 11 28.07 31.62 12.74
CA ARG A 11 28.21 30.61 11.69
C ARG A 11 27.11 30.81 10.63
N PRO A 12 27.43 30.92 9.32
CA PRO A 12 26.41 31.13 8.30
C PRO A 12 25.59 29.86 8.08
N SER A 13 24.26 30.02 8.14
CA SER A 13 23.27 29.00 7.80
C SER A 13 23.36 28.66 6.31
N LYS A 14 23.68 27.41 5.97
CA LYS A 14 23.64 26.92 4.60
C LYS A 14 22.17 26.83 4.16
N LYS A 15 21.71 27.82 3.39
CA LYS A 15 20.48 27.73 2.60
C LYS A 15 20.63 26.55 1.64
N GLY A 16 19.86 25.49 1.86
CA GLY A 16 19.72 24.39 0.91
C GLY A 16 19.16 24.94 -0.40
N THR A 17 19.81 24.60 -1.50
CA THR A 17 19.30 24.84 -2.86
C THR A 17 17.97 24.09 -3.02
N PRO A 18 16.91 24.73 -3.52
CA PRO A 18 15.68 24.01 -3.84
C PRO A 18 15.95 23.04 -4.99
N SER A 19 15.71 21.75 -4.75
CA SER A 19 15.62 20.73 -5.78
C SER A 19 14.54 21.14 -6.80
N PRO A 20 14.76 21.00 -8.13
CA PRO A 20 13.79 21.45 -9.11
C PRO A 20 12.53 20.57 -9.04
N SER A 21 11.43 21.14 -8.58
CA SER A 21 10.10 20.55 -8.74
C SER A 21 9.81 20.40 -10.24
N PRO A 22 9.37 19.23 -10.73
CA PRO A 22 8.86 19.13 -12.09
C PRO A 22 7.64 20.04 -12.20
N ARG A 23 7.69 21.01 -13.12
CA ARG A 23 6.51 21.77 -13.53
C ARG A 23 5.56 20.79 -14.21
N TRP A 24 4.42 20.53 -13.58
CA TRP A 24 3.28 19.91 -14.23
C TRP A 24 2.76 20.93 -15.25
N ASN A 25 2.94 20.65 -16.55
CA ASN A 25 2.29 21.45 -17.58
C ASN A 25 0.78 21.26 -17.45
N SER A 26 0.05 22.36 -17.25
CA SER A 26 -1.41 22.37 -17.33
C SER A 26 -1.84 21.92 -18.74
N PRO A 27 -2.82 21.02 -18.88
CA PRO A 27 -3.25 20.57 -20.20
C PRO A 27 -3.94 21.70 -20.95
N THR A 28 -3.56 21.89 -22.22
CA THR A 28 -4.31 22.72 -23.18
C THR A 28 -5.69 22.11 -23.44
N PRO A 29 -6.78 22.90 -23.50
CA PRO A 29 -8.11 22.37 -23.79
C PRO A 29 -8.17 21.88 -25.23
N GLY A 30 -8.42 20.59 -25.47
CA GLY A 30 -8.72 20.06 -26.81
C GLY A 30 -8.23 18.66 -27.19
N SER A 31 -7.51 17.94 -26.32
CA SER A 31 -7.03 16.57 -26.65
C SER A 31 -7.94 15.47 -26.07
N PRO A 32 -8.18 14.35 -26.77
CA PRO A 32 -8.98 13.23 -26.28
C PRO A 32 -8.31 12.56 -25.05
N PRO A 33 -9.09 11.91 -24.17
CA PRO A 33 -8.56 11.30 -22.94
C PRO A 33 -7.84 9.99 -23.25
N ASP A 34 -6.64 10.06 -23.84
CA ASP A 34 -5.84 8.86 -24.13
C ASP A 34 -4.36 9.05 -23.78
N THR A 35 -4.11 9.53 -22.56
CA THR A 35 -2.75 9.57 -21.98
C THR A 35 -2.86 9.45 -20.45
N ALA A 36 -3.39 8.32 -19.98
CA ALA A 36 -3.05 7.88 -18.64
C ALA A 36 -1.59 7.42 -18.70
N GLU A 37 -0.68 8.16 -18.08
CA GLU A 37 0.73 7.76 -18.01
C GLU A 37 0.85 6.32 -17.47
N PRO A 38 1.73 5.49 -18.07
CA PRO A 38 1.92 4.12 -17.63
C PRO A 38 2.38 4.11 -16.18
N TRP A 39 1.92 3.10 -15.44
CA TRP A 39 2.28 2.96 -14.02
C TRP A 39 3.80 2.91 -13.84
N PRO A 40 4.36 3.70 -12.91
CA PRO A 40 5.81 3.80 -12.77
C PRO A 40 6.40 2.44 -12.39
N THR A 41 7.41 2.01 -13.14
CA THR A 41 8.19 0.79 -12.89
C THR A 41 9.39 1.02 -11.96
N THR A 42 9.78 2.28 -11.76
CA THR A 42 10.89 2.70 -10.89
C THR A 42 10.39 3.28 -9.57
N ARG A 43 10.92 2.72 -8.47
CA ARG A 43 10.61 3.07 -7.09
C ARG A 43 10.91 4.55 -6.78
N ARG A 44 9.95 5.27 -6.21
CA ARG A 44 10.26 6.36 -5.26
C ARG A 44 10.35 5.74 -3.87
N SER A 45 11.35 6.14 -3.09
CA SER A 45 11.42 5.71 -1.71
C SER A 45 10.24 6.32 -0.96
N PRO A 46 9.37 5.49 -0.34
CA PRO A 46 8.31 6.02 0.51
C PRO A 46 8.93 6.86 1.64
N PRO A 47 8.17 7.81 2.21
CA PRO A 47 8.65 8.60 3.34
C PRO A 47 9.21 7.68 4.42
N GLY A 48 10.43 7.98 4.88
CA GLY A 48 11.11 7.17 5.89
C GLY A 48 10.27 7.05 7.18
N PRO A 49 10.43 5.98 7.96
CA PRO A 49 9.65 5.78 9.18
C PRO A 49 9.83 6.96 10.13
N THR A 50 8.73 7.58 10.56
CA THR A 50 8.73 8.66 11.56
C THR A 50 8.87 8.14 12.99
N ARG A 51 8.89 6.82 13.20
CA ARG A 51 8.90 6.21 14.53
C ARG A 51 10.14 5.35 14.74
N SER A 52 10.93 5.69 15.75
CA SER A 52 11.91 4.76 16.34
C SER A 52 11.18 3.56 16.96
N PRO A 53 11.71 2.33 16.84
CA PRO A 53 11.16 1.19 17.54
C PRO A 53 11.14 1.46 19.06
N ALA A 54 10.06 1.06 19.74
CA ALA A 54 9.95 1.22 21.18
C ALA A 54 11.02 0.37 21.91
N PRO A 55 11.72 0.91 22.92
CA PRO A 55 12.95 0.31 23.46
C PRO A 55 12.80 -1.02 24.21
N ASP A 56 11.59 -1.45 24.60
CA ASP A 56 11.42 -2.54 25.59
C ASP A 56 10.60 -3.77 25.11
N ALA A 57 10.55 -4.05 23.81
CA ALA A 57 9.94 -5.31 23.35
C ALA A 57 10.95 -6.48 23.52
N PRO A 58 10.61 -7.57 24.25
CA PRO A 58 11.53 -8.69 24.44
C PRO A 58 11.95 -9.25 23.08
N ALA A 59 13.23 -9.60 22.93
CA ALA A 59 13.82 -10.13 21.70
C ALA A 59 13.05 -11.38 21.23
N ARG A 60 12.11 -11.18 20.32
CA ARG A 60 11.28 -12.21 19.69
C ARG A 60 11.83 -12.39 18.27
N GLY A 61 11.87 -13.64 17.77
CA GLY A 61 12.36 -13.96 16.41
C GLY A 61 11.81 -13.01 15.32
N PRO A 62 12.47 -12.92 14.16
CA PRO A 62 12.26 -11.83 13.20
C PRO A 62 10.77 -11.66 12.91
N GLY A 63 10.23 -10.52 13.31
CA GLY A 63 8.87 -10.12 12.97
C GLY A 63 8.88 -9.36 11.64
N ILE A 64 7.74 -9.33 10.96
CA ILE A 64 7.51 -8.34 9.90
C ILE A 64 7.04 -7.07 10.60
N ALA A 65 7.99 -6.19 10.91
CA ALA A 65 7.70 -4.82 11.33
C ALA A 65 7.83 -3.84 10.17
N GLU A 66 8.68 -4.16 9.19
CA GLU A 66 9.10 -3.29 8.10
C GLU A 66 9.32 -4.11 6.82
N GLY A 67 9.11 -3.50 5.66
CA GLY A 67 9.31 -4.14 4.35
C GLY A 67 8.39 -3.54 3.28
N PRO A 68 8.73 -3.69 1.98
CA PRO A 68 7.86 -3.22 0.91
C PRO A 68 6.51 -3.97 0.95
N SER A 69 5.44 -3.25 0.68
CA SER A 69 4.15 -3.88 0.41
C SER A 69 4.20 -4.61 -0.94
N LEU A 70 3.30 -5.54 -1.21
CA LEU A 70 3.28 -6.31 -2.45
C LEU A 70 1.93 -6.19 -3.14
N LEU A 71 1.92 -5.83 -4.42
CA LEU A 71 0.74 -5.83 -5.28
C LEU A 71 0.88 -6.95 -6.31
N ILE A 72 0.06 -7.99 -6.16
CA ILE A 72 -0.03 -9.10 -7.10
C ILE A 72 -1.17 -8.85 -8.08
N ALA A 73 -0.83 -8.60 -9.34
CA ALA A 73 -1.80 -8.30 -10.40
C ALA A 73 -1.85 -9.40 -11.46
N GLY A 74 -2.98 -9.54 -12.14
CA GLY A 74 -3.13 -10.45 -13.28
C GLY A 74 -4.56 -11.00 -13.44
N PRO A 75 -4.85 -11.75 -14.51
CA PRO A 75 -6.19 -12.24 -14.81
C PRO A 75 -6.80 -13.13 -13.72
N THR A 76 -8.13 -13.27 -13.74
CA THR A 76 -8.84 -14.19 -12.85
C THR A 76 -8.33 -15.62 -13.02
N GLY A 77 -8.20 -16.36 -11.91
CA GLY A 77 -7.81 -17.76 -11.95
C GLY A 77 -6.31 -18.04 -12.06
N THR A 78 -5.44 -17.03 -12.16
CA THR A 78 -3.97 -17.22 -12.22
C THR A 78 -3.31 -17.60 -10.89
N GLY A 79 -4.08 -17.57 -9.79
CA GLY A 79 -3.61 -18.00 -8.46
C GLY A 79 -3.07 -16.89 -7.57
N LYS A 80 -3.42 -15.62 -7.81
CA LYS A 80 -2.98 -14.48 -6.97
C LYS A 80 -3.23 -14.66 -5.47
N THR A 81 -4.47 -14.94 -5.09
CA THR A 81 -4.86 -15.23 -3.69
C THR A 81 -4.09 -16.44 -3.14
N TYR A 82 -3.88 -17.48 -3.95
CA TYR A 82 -3.13 -18.66 -3.53
C TYR A 82 -1.65 -18.33 -3.24
N GLN A 83 -1.02 -17.54 -4.10
CA GLN A 83 0.36 -17.09 -3.92
C GLN A 83 0.49 -16.13 -2.75
N ALA A 84 -0.48 -15.25 -2.53
CA ALA A 84 -0.53 -14.36 -1.39
C ALA A 84 -0.52 -15.15 -0.07
N TYR A 85 -1.43 -16.11 0.08
CA TYR A 85 -1.40 -17.02 1.23
C TYR A 85 -0.14 -17.90 1.26
N GLY A 86 0.42 -18.26 0.12
CA GLY A 86 1.69 -18.97 0.01
C GLY A 86 2.86 -18.20 0.62
N ALA A 87 2.94 -16.88 0.38
CA ALA A 87 3.92 -16.00 0.99
C ALA A 87 3.75 -15.99 2.53
N ILE A 88 2.52 -15.82 3.01
CA ILE A 88 2.20 -15.86 4.45
C ILE A 88 2.59 -17.22 5.08
N ARG A 89 2.21 -18.34 4.45
CA ARG A 89 2.60 -19.68 4.90
C ARG A 89 4.11 -19.87 4.93
N THR A 90 4.82 -19.36 3.93
CA THR A 90 6.28 -19.46 3.86
C THR A 90 6.95 -18.70 5.00
N LEU A 91 6.44 -17.51 5.34
CA LEU A 91 6.92 -16.74 6.48
C LEU A 91 6.72 -17.50 7.79
N LEU A 92 5.51 -18.02 8.02
CA LEU A 92 5.18 -18.81 9.21
C LEU A 92 6.04 -20.07 9.31
N ALA A 93 6.24 -20.79 8.21
CA ALA A 93 7.08 -21.99 8.16
C ALA A 93 8.57 -21.70 8.46
N ARG A 94 9.03 -20.48 8.17
CA ARG A 94 10.38 -20.00 8.52
C ARG A 94 10.49 -19.49 9.97
N GLY A 95 9.44 -19.64 10.78
CA GLY A 95 9.42 -19.20 12.18
C GLY A 95 9.20 -17.69 12.37
N VAL A 96 8.81 -16.97 11.32
CA VAL A 96 8.46 -15.54 11.41
C VAL A 96 7.19 -15.40 12.23
N ARG A 97 7.23 -14.62 13.32
CA ARG A 97 6.05 -14.35 14.14
C ARG A 97 5.20 -13.29 13.45
N LEU A 98 4.00 -13.68 13.03
CA LEU A 98 3.11 -12.84 12.23
C LEU A 98 1.82 -12.54 13.00
N ARG A 99 1.52 -11.27 13.22
CA ARG A 99 0.16 -10.79 13.51
C ARG A 99 -0.38 -10.19 12.23
N TRP A 100 -1.49 -10.72 11.73
CA TRP A 100 -1.99 -10.35 10.42
C TRP A 100 -3.51 -10.45 10.36
N GLU A 101 -4.08 -9.69 9.45
CA GLU A 101 -5.49 -9.75 9.09
C GLU A 101 -5.63 -10.05 7.60
N ALA A 102 -6.73 -10.69 7.23
CA ALA A 102 -7.07 -10.97 5.84
C ALA A 102 -8.52 -10.60 5.56
N THR A 103 -8.75 -9.87 4.48
CA THR A 103 -10.09 -9.52 4.04
C THR A 103 -10.11 -9.36 2.54
N THR A 104 -11.23 -9.71 1.91
CA THR A 104 -11.50 -9.22 0.56
C THR A 104 -11.92 -7.75 0.64
N THR A 105 -11.75 -7.01 -0.46
CA THR A 105 -12.22 -5.63 -0.56
C THR A 105 -13.74 -5.54 -0.39
N ALA A 106 -14.48 -6.53 -0.91
CA ALA A 106 -15.93 -6.61 -0.73
C ALA A 106 -16.33 -6.85 0.73
N ASP A 107 -15.67 -7.76 1.44
CA ASP A 107 -15.94 -8.02 2.87
C ASP A 107 -15.56 -6.82 3.73
N PHE A 108 -14.47 -6.13 3.40
CA PHE A 108 -14.08 -4.88 4.05
C PHE A 108 -15.20 -3.85 3.95
N HIS A 109 -15.71 -3.59 2.74
CA HIS A 109 -16.84 -2.67 2.56
C HIS A 109 -18.09 -3.17 3.27
N ALA A 110 -18.39 -4.48 3.22
CA ALA A 110 -19.59 -5.04 3.84
C ALA A 110 -19.57 -4.90 5.37
N ARG A 111 -18.41 -5.11 6.00
CA ARG A 111 -18.20 -4.96 7.45
C ARG A 111 -18.40 -3.51 7.89
N LEU A 112 -17.90 -2.55 7.12
CA LEU A 112 -17.97 -1.13 7.48
C LEU A 112 -19.33 -0.46 7.22
N ARG A 113 -20.30 -1.18 6.64
CA ARG A 113 -21.64 -0.61 6.43
C ARG A 113 -22.27 -0.21 7.77
N PRO A 114 -22.77 1.02 7.93
CA PRO A 114 -23.41 1.47 9.17
C PRO A 114 -24.56 0.56 9.57
N ARG A 115 -24.54 0.08 10.82
CA ARG A 115 -25.58 -0.75 11.44
C ARG A 115 -25.70 -0.37 12.91
N ALA A 116 -26.89 -0.48 13.48
CA ALA A 116 -27.12 -0.17 14.89
C ALA A 116 -26.20 -1.02 15.79
N GLY A 117 -25.50 -0.38 16.73
CA GLY A 117 -24.57 -1.04 17.65
C GLY A 117 -23.24 -1.50 17.03
N HIS A 118 -22.97 -1.17 15.76
CA HIS A 118 -21.72 -1.51 15.08
C HIS A 118 -20.74 -0.33 15.06
N ASP A 119 -19.53 -0.56 15.57
CA ASP A 119 -18.43 0.41 15.53
C ASP A 119 -17.57 0.19 14.28
N ALA A 120 -18.03 0.74 13.16
CA ALA A 120 -17.31 0.67 11.89
C ALA A 120 -15.91 1.34 11.98
N GLU A 121 -15.76 2.38 12.79
CA GLU A 121 -14.45 3.03 12.93
C GLU A 121 -13.44 2.09 13.59
N ARG A 122 -13.86 1.36 14.64
CA ARG A 122 -13.00 0.36 15.27
C ARG A 122 -12.59 -0.77 14.32
N GLU A 123 -13.50 -1.26 13.48
CA GLU A 123 -13.17 -2.25 12.44
C GLU A 123 -12.14 -1.71 11.45
N LEU A 124 -12.34 -0.48 10.96
CA LEU A 124 -11.40 0.17 10.06
C LEU A 124 -10.02 0.32 10.73
N GLN A 125 -9.98 0.77 11.98
CA GLN A 125 -8.73 0.92 12.73
C GLN A 125 -8.02 -0.42 12.97
N THR A 126 -8.78 -1.52 13.14
CA THR A 126 -8.22 -2.87 13.30
C THR A 126 -7.44 -3.28 12.05
N LEU A 127 -8.05 -3.12 10.87
CA LEU A 127 -7.40 -3.43 9.59
C LEU A 127 -6.31 -2.42 9.22
N ALA A 128 -6.48 -1.15 9.59
CA ALA A 128 -5.50 -0.11 9.31
C ALA A 128 -4.22 -0.31 10.13
N ARG A 129 -4.32 -0.76 11.39
CA ARG A 129 -3.18 -0.85 12.32
C ARG A 129 -2.58 -2.25 12.45
N CYS A 130 -3.19 -3.29 11.86
CA CYS A 130 -2.63 -4.63 11.96
C CYS A 130 -1.22 -4.68 11.30
N PRO A 131 -0.26 -5.42 11.88
CA PRO A 131 1.12 -5.41 11.39
C PRO A 131 1.28 -5.88 9.94
N LEU A 132 0.51 -6.88 9.53
CA LEU A 132 0.36 -7.26 8.12
C LEU A 132 -1.12 -7.30 7.76
N LEU A 133 -1.49 -6.68 6.65
CA LEU A 133 -2.82 -6.82 6.05
C LEU A 133 -2.69 -7.55 4.73
N PHE A 134 -3.51 -8.58 4.54
CA PHE A 134 -3.80 -9.11 3.22
C PHE A 134 -5.16 -8.58 2.74
N LEU A 135 -5.13 -7.68 1.75
CA LEU A 135 -6.30 -7.13 1.08
C LEU A 135 -6.49 -7.81 -0.28
N ASP A 136 -7.44 -8.73 -0.36
CA ASP A 136 -7.71 -9.49 -1.58
C ASP A 136 -8.69 -8.75 -2.50
N ASP A 137 -8.49 -8.94 -3.80
CA ASP A 137 -9.41 -8.58 -4.88
C ASP A 137 -9.72 -7.07 -4.98
N LEU A 138 -8.67 -6.24 -4.84
CA LEU A 138 -8.78 -4.79 -4.95
C LEU A 138 -9.20 -4.38 -6.36
N GLY A 139 -10.27 -3.59 -6.46
CA GLY A 139 -10.83 -3.09 -7.71
C GLY A 139 -11.76 -4.06 -8.46
N ALA A 140 -12.16 -5.18 -7.85
CA ALA A 140 -13.07 -6.12 -8.49
C ALA A 140 -14.56 -5.71 -8.43
N ALA A 141 -14.93 -4.81 -7.52
CA ALA A 141 -16.31 -4.34 -7.33
C ALA A 141 -16.50 -2.92 -7.90
N LYS A 142 -17.75 -2.60 -8.28
CA LYS A 142 -18.13 -1.22 -8.62
C LYS A 142 -17.94 -0.34 -7.41
N THR A 143 -17.12 0.70 -7.56
CA THR A 143 -16.86 1.69 -6.51
C THR A 143 -18.00 2.69 -6.44
N SER A 144 -18.46 2.98 -5.22
CA SER A 144 -19.19 4.20 -4.85
C SER A 144 -18.24 5.16 -4.13
N GLU A 145 -18.61 6.44 -4.07
CA GLU A 145 -17.85 7.46 -3.32
C GLU A 145 -17.53 7.02 -1.89
N TRP A 146 -18.49 6.36 -1.23
CA TRP A 146 -18.31 5.82 0.10
C TRP A 146 -17.26 4.70 0.16
N THR A 147 -17.29 3.73 -0.77
CA THR A 147 -16.28 2.67 -0.80
C THR A 147 -14.89 3.17 -1.21
N GLU A 148 -14.83 4.20 -2.06
CA GLU A 148 -13.59 4.87 -2.45
C GLU A 148 -12.96 5.56 -1.24
N GLU A 149 -13.75 6.33 -0.48
CA GLU A 149 -13.30 6.99 0.75
C GLU A 149 -12.80 5.98 1.78
N LEU A 150 -13.51 4.88 2.02
CA LEU A 150 -13.05 3.83 2.94
C LEU A 150 -11.73 3.19 2.50
N THR A 151 -11.61 2.90 1.20
CA THR A 151 -10.39 2.33 0.63
C THR A 151 -9.23 3.33 0.75
N TYR A 152 -9.49 4.61 0.48
CA TYR A 152 -8.52 5.68 0.67
C TYR A 152 -8.06 5.80 2.11
N ARG A 153 -8.98 5.83 3.09
CA ARG A 153 -8.64 5.91 4.52
C ARG A 153 -7.75 4.73 4.95
N LEU A 154 -8.10 3.50 4.53
CA LEU A 154 -7.31 2.31 4.83
C LEU A 154 -5.90 2.37 4.23
N ILE A 155 -5.81 2.61 2.91
CA ILE A 155 -4.53 2.62 2.20
C ILE A 155 -3.66 3.81 2.66
N ASN A 156 -4.26 4.98 2.87
CA ASN A 156 -3.54 6.16 3.35
C ASN A 156 -2.89 5.94 4.71
N HIS A 157 -3.65 5.40 5.68
CA HIS A 157 -3.08 5.12 7.00
C HIS A 157 -1.91 4.14 6.91
N ARG A 158 -2.07 3.05 6.15
CA ARG A 158 -1.02 2.03 6.01
C ARG A 158 0.20 2.56 5.26
N TYR A 159 -0.01 3.44 4.27
CA TYR A 159 1.06 4.16 3.58
C TYR A 159 1.83 5.08 4.56
N GLU A 160 1.13 5.95 5.29
CA GLU A 160 1.74 6.91 6.23
C GLU A 160 2.49 6.21 7.38
N GLN A 161 1.97 5.08 7.85
CA GLN A 161 2.57 4.29 8.92
C GLN A 161 3.54 3.22 8.43
N MET A 162 3.80 3.15 7.11
CA MET A 162 4.71 2.18 6.51
C MET A 162 4.38 0.72 6.86
N LEU A 163 3.09 0.40 6.99
CA LEU A 163 2.63 -0.91 7.41
C LEU A 163 2.59 -1.89 6.21
N PRO A 164 3.29 -3.03 6.29
CA PRO A 164 3.33 -4.02 5.21
C PRO A 164 1.94 -4.48 4.78
N THR A 165 1.67 -4.43 3.48
CA THR A 165 0.36 -4.78 2.92
C THR A 165 0.55 -5.69 1.73
N LEU A 166 -0.13 -6.84 1.74
CA LEU A 166 -0.23 -7.74 0.61
C LEU A 166 -1.55 -7.47 -0.10
N ILE A 167 -1.51 -7.21 -1.39
CA ILE A 167 -2.67 -6.79 -2.17
C ILE A 167 -2.76 -7.67 -3.40
N THR A 168 -3.96 -8.08 -3.77
CA THR A 168 -4.21 -8.71 -5.08
C THR A 168 -5.20 -7.87 -5.88
N THR A 169 -5.09 -7.91 -7.20
CA THR A 169 -6.05 -7.27 -8.10
C THR A 169 -6.22 -8.05 -9.39
N ASN A 170 -7.45 -8.14 -9.88
CA ASN A 170 -7.74 -8.68 -11.22
C ASN A 170 -7.61 -7.61 -12.31
N LEU A 171 -7.49 -6.33 -11.94
CA LEU A 171 -7.44 -5.24 -12.89
C LEU A 171 -6.08 -5.18 -13.57
N PRO A 172 -6.04 -4.95 -14.90
CA PRO A 172 -4.88 -4.40 -15.56
C PRO A 172 -4.47 -3.11 -14.85
N THR A 173 -3.18 -2.81 -14.86
CA THR A 173 -2.69 -1.71 -14.03
C THR A 173 -3.06 -0.35 -14.56
N GLU A 174 -3.28 -0.25 -15.86
CA GLU A 174 -3.83 0.91 -16.55
C GLU A 174 -5.25 1.22 -16.01
N GLN A 175 -6.01 0.19 -15.64
CA GLN A 175 -7.38 0.33 -15.13
C GLN A 175 -7.44 0.53 -13.62
N LEU A 176 -6.36 0.23 -12.89
CA LEU A 176 -6.31 0.36 -11.44
C LEU A 176 -6.53 1.82 -10.99
N ARG A 177 -5.93 2.77 -11.71
CA ARG A 177 -6.08 4.21 -11.44
C ARG A 177 -7.52 4.67 -11.62
N VAL A 178 -8.18 4.22 -12.68
CA VAL A 178 -9.59 4.56 -12.96
C VAL A 178 -10.52 3.98 -11.89
N ALA A 179 -10.25 2.74 -11.45
CA ALA A 179 -11.10 2.06 -10.49
C ALA A 179 -10.94 2.57 -9.05
N LEU A 180 -9.73 2.97 -8.65
CA LEU A 180 -9.40 3.33 -7.26
C LEU A 180 -9.26 4.84 -7.01
N GLY A 181 -9.26 5.64 -8.07
CA GLY A 181 -8.94 7.06 -8.00
C GLY A 181 -7.44 7.34 -7.87
N ASP A 182 -7.05 8.55 -8.28
CA ASP A 182 -5.64 8.98 -8.38
C ASP A 182 -4.89 8.89 -7.05
N ARG A 183 -5.57 9.18 -5.94
CA ARG A 183 -4.96 9.26 -4.61
C ARG A 183 -4.54 7.89 -4.08
N VAL A 184 -5.37 6.87 -4.29
CA VAL A 184 -5.09 5.49 -3.87
C VAL A 184 -4.06 4.89 -4.80
N ALA A 185 -4.24 5.06 -6.11
CA ALA A 185 -3.30 4.59 -7.13
C ALA A 185 -1.87 5.11 -6.88
N SER A 186 -1.71 6.42 -6.64
CA SER A 186 -0.40 7.01 -6.37
C SER A 186 0.29 6.40 -5.13
N ARG A 187 -0.45 6.12 -4.05
CA ARG A 187 0.12 5.52 -2.83
C ARG A 187 0.53 4.08 -3.05
N LEU A 188 -0.32 3.31 -3.75
CA LEU A 188 -0.02 1.93 -4.10
C LEU A 188 1.22 1.85 -4.99
N ALA A 189 1.37 2.77 -5.96
CA ALA A 189 2.52 2.81 -6.85
C ALA A 189 3.85 3.02 -6.10
N GLU A 190 3.81 3.75 -4.98
CA GLU A 190 5.00 4.06 -4.19
C GLU A 190 5.29 3.01 -3.11
N MET A 191 4.26 2.51 -2.40
CA MET A 191 4.47 1.59 -1.28
C MET A 191 4.62 0.12 -1.70
N THR A 192 4.17 -0.26 -2.90
CA THR A 192 4.13 -1.67 -3.33
C THR A 192 5.22 -2.02 -4.34
N GLU A 193 5.84 -3.18 -4.16
CA GLU A 193 6.48 -3.91 -5.24
C GLU A 193 5.41 -4.65 -6.04
N ARG A 194 5.51 -4.65 -7.37
CA ARG A 194 4.48 -5.20 -8.24
C ARG A 194 4.92 -6.55 -8.81
N VAL A 195 4.05 -7.55 -8.67
CA VAL A 195 4.24 -8.90 -9.22
C VAL A 195 3.10 -9.23 -10.18
N ILE A 196 3.43 -9.57 -11.42
CA ILE A 196 2.44 -9.96 -12.42
C ILE A 196 2.34 -11.48 -12.49
N LEU A 197 1.17 -12.02 -12.19
CA LEU A 197 0.85 -13.42 -12.37
C LEU A 197 0.09 -13.63 -13.68
N ASN A 198 0.82 -14.16 -14.65
CA ASN A 198 0.29 -14.61 -15.93
C ASN A 198 0.05 -16.12 -15.90
N GLY A 199 -0.83 -16.60 -16.78
CA GLY A 199 -1.07 -18.02 -16.99
C GLY A 199 -2.55 -18.36 -17.22
N PRO A 200 -2.85 -19.63 -17.53
CA PRO A 200 -4.23 -20.08 -17.70
C PRO A 200 -5.00 -20.04 -16.38
N ASP A 201 -6.33 -19.99 -16.47
CA ASP A 201 -7.21 -20.13 -15.31
C ASP A 201 -7.03 -21.52 -14.69
N ARG A 202 -6.37 -21.56 -13.53
CA ARG A 202 -6.06 -22.78 -12.79
C ARG A 202 -7.30 -23.41 -12.16
N ARG A 203 -8.42 -22.67 -12.05
CA ARG A 203 -9.71 -23.18 -11.57
C ARG A 203 -10.42 -24.00 -12.65
N ARG A 204 -10.08 -23.77 -13.92
CA ARG A 204 -10.60 -24.49 -15.09
C ARG A 204 -9.74 -25.68 -15.50
N ARG A 205 -8.85 -26.17 -14.63
CA ARG A 205 -8.23 -27.49 -14.87
C ARG A 205 -9.35 -28.53 -14.89
N THR A 206 -9.79 -28.86 -16.10
CA THR A 206 -10.44 -30.12 -16.43
C THR A 206 -9.65 -31.21 -15.74
N ALA A 207 -10.36 -32.07 -14.98
CA ALA A 207 -9.80 -33.36 -14.62
C ALA A 207 -9.24 -33.99 -15.90
N PRO A 208 -8.05 -34.62 -15.88
CA PRO A 208 -7.61 -35.38 -17.03
C PRO A 208 -8.73 -36.36 -17.35
N SER A 209 -9.24 -36.31 -18.59
CA SER A 209 -10.14 -37.32 -19.11
C SER A 209 -9.40 -38.65 -18.97
N VAL A 210 -9.84 -39.48 -18.03
CA VAL A 210 -9.35 -40.85 -17.84
C VAL A 210 -9.96 -41.73 -18.92
#